data_AF-A0A1E4GWR8-F1
#
_entry.id   AF-A0A1E4GWR8-F1
#
_cell.length_a   1.000
_cell.length_b   1.000
_cell.length_c   1.000
_cell.angle_alpha   90.00
_cell.angle_beta   90.00
_cell.angle_gamma   90.00
#
_symmetry.space_group_name_H-M   'P 1'
#
loop_
_entity.id
_entity.type
_entity.pdbx_description
1 polymer ?
#
loop_
_entity_poly.entity_id
_entity_poly.type
_entity_poly.pdbx_seq_one_letter_code
_entity_poly.pdbx_strand_id
1 'polypeptide(L)'
;MRRIIPMPATPMLAAPVLAFLLSGAAAPAMAQSTDAADVRCLMVLQVVGNDPKQAEQAARGVYFYLGRLTSRGPVSRVEGLIKAEAAKLPPQQAQAELQRCGAELNNRTQELRPRRGARQEVGRAQLAMRDWAIAAACSRA
;
A
#
# COMPACT_ATOMS: atom_id res chain seq x y z
N MET A 1 36.23 15.73 33.37
CA MET A 1 36.09 16.97 32.56
C MET A 1 34.69 17.00 31.97
N ARG A 2 33.77 17.76 32.58
CA ARG A 2 32.35 17.91 32.16
C ARG A 2 32.25 19.06 31.15
N ARG A 3 31.75 18.81 29.94
CA ARG A 3 31.41 19.88 28.98
C ARG A 3 29.99 20.36 29.25
N ILE A 4 29.86 21.63 29.61
CA ILE A 4 28.62 22.37 29.81
C ILE A 4 28.19 22.88 28.43
N ILE A 5 26.99 22.50 27.97
CA ILE A 5 26.40 22.99 26.72
C ILE A 5 25.48 24.18 27.08
N PRO A 6 25.69 25.38 26.53
CA PRO A 6 24.81 26.52 26.78
C PRO A 6 23.51 26.43 25.96
N MET A 7 22.37 26.63 26.63
CA MET A 7 21.06 26.86 26.00
C MET A 7 21.02 28.27 25.38
N PRO A 8 20.66 28.42 24.09
CA PRO A 8 20.28 29.73 23.57
C PRO A 8 18.85 30.08 24.00
N ALA A 9 18.73 31.14 24.81
CA ALA A 9 17.48 31.79 25.17
C ALA A 9 16.82 32.37 23.92
N THR A 10 15.62 31.88 23.58
CA THR A 10 14.82 32.40 22.48
C THR A 10 13.78 33.37 23.03
N PRO A 11 13.76 34.65 22.59
CA PRO A 11 12.85 35.64 23.10
C PRO A 11 11.42 35.41 22.59
N MET A 12 10.51 35.47 23.55
CA MET A 12 9.07 35.49 23.42
C MET A 12 8.65 36.79 22.71
N LEU A 13 8.23 36.69 21.45
CA LEU A 13 7.58 37.78 20.71
C LEU A 13 6.16 37.32 20.34
N ALA A 14 5.21 38.04 20.92
CA ALA A 14 3.78 37.92 20.69
C ALA A 14 3.35 38.72 19.44
N ALA A 15 2.19 38.30 18.90
CA ALA A 15 1.32 38.94 17.90
C ALA A 15 1.58 38.63 16.41
N PRO A 16 0.53 38.64 15.55
CA PRO A 16 -0.88 38.36 15.76
C PRO A 16 -1.44 37.28 14.79
N VAL A 17 -2.63 36.81 15.12
CA VAL A 17 -3.53 35.95 14.34
C VAL A 17 -3.89 36.63 13.01
N LEU A 18 -3.33 36.20 11.86
CA LEU A 18 -3.93 36.39 10.53
C LEU A 18 -3.16 35.64 9.43
N ALA A 19 -3.57 34.42 9.08
CA ALA A 19 -3.42 33.80 7.74
C ALA A 19 -3.81 32.31 7.79
N PHE A 20 -5.10 32.03 8.01
CA PHE A 20 -5.65 30.67 7.86
C PHE A 20 -6.68 30.62 6.72
N LEU A 21 -6.35 31.24 5.58
CA LEU A 21 -7.21 31.27 4.39
C LEU A 21 -6.51 30.74 3.13
N LEU A 22 -5.66 29.73 3.27
CA LEU A 22 -5.31 28.84 2.17
C LEU A 22 -5.53 27.38 2.60
N SER A 23 -6.76 27.08 3.04
CA SER A 23 -7.34 25.76 2.80
C SER A 23 -7.53 25.63 1.30
N GLY A 24 -6.42 25.41 0.58
CA GLY A 24 -6.46 24.92 -0.78
C GLY A 24 -7.36 23.70 -0.75
N ALA A 25 -8.48 23.78 -1.46
CA ALA A 25 -9.29 22.64 -1.78
C ALA A 25 -8.38 21.63 -2.48
N ALA A 26 -7.78 20.72 -1.70
CA ALA A 26 -7.50 19.41 -2.19
C ALA A 26 -8.88 18.90 -2.61
N ALA A 27 -9.17 19.03 -3.90
CA ALA A 27 -10.27 18.30 -4.51
C ALA A 27 -10.23 16.91 -3.89
N PRO A 28 -11.36 16.39 -3.36
CA PRO A 28 -11.34 15.02 -2.90
C PRO A 28 -10.84 14.24 -4.11
N ALA A 29 -9.68 13.61 -3.99
CA ALA A 29 -9.28 12.58 -4.90
C ALA A 29 -10.38 11.55 -4.74
N MET A 30 -11.43 11.68 -5.56
CA MET A 30 -12.51 10.72 -5.66
C MET A 30 -11.78 9.44 -6.07
N ALA A 31 -11.46 8.65 -5.06
CA ALA A 31 -10.96 7.31 -5.20
C ALA A 31 -12.11 6.47 -5.76
N GLN A 32 -12.55 6.77 -6.98
CA GLN A 32 -13.31 5.86 -7.80
C GLN A 32 -12.37 4.81 -8.35
N SER A 33 -11.67 4.14 -7.44
CA SER A 33 -11.36 2.74 -7.65
C SER A 33 -12.67 2.02 -7.41
N THR A 34 -13.40 1.88 -8.52
CA THR A 34 -14.55 0.99 -8.57
C THR A 34 -14.00 -0.42 -8.48
N ASP A 35 -14.76 -1.35 -7.90
CA ASP A 35 -14.34 -2.75 -7.85
C ASP A 35 -13.98 -3.31 -9.23
N ALA A 36 -14.62 -2.80 -10.29
CA ALA A 36 -14.28 -3.10 -11.68
C ALA A 36 -12.83 -2.72 -12.04
N ALA A 37 -12.37 -1.53 -11.65
CA ALA A 37 -11.02 -1.06 -11.96
C ALA A 37 -9.95 -1.88 -11.23
N ASP A 38 -10.21 -2.29 -9.98
CA ASP A 38 -9.30 -3.12 -9.20
C ASP A 38 -9.29 -4.58 -9.70
N VAL A 39 -10.43 -5.09 -10.15
CA VAL A 39 -10.55 -6.42 -10.74
C VAL A 39 -9.82 -6.50 -12.08
N ARG A 40 -9.92 -5.49 -12.94
CA ARG A 40 -9.13 -5.43 -14.18
C ARG A 40 -7.63 -5.37 -13.88
N CYS A 41 -7.21 -4.62 -12.86
CA CYS A 41 -5.83 -4.64 -12.38
C CYS A 41 -5.40 -6.03 -11.93
N LEU A 42 -6.23 -6.76 -11.18
CA LEU A 42 -5.95 -8.15 -10.81
C LEU A 42 -5.73 -9.02 -12.06
N MET A 43 -6.63 -8.93 -13.04
CA MET A 43 -6.54 -9.72 -14.26
C MET A 43 -5.25 -9.50 -15.03
N VAL A 44 -4.86 -8.24 -15.27
CA VAL A 44 -3.60 -7.94 -16.00
C VAL A 44 -2.36 -8.33 -15.19
N LEU A 45 -2.40 -8.19 -13.87
CA LEU A 45 -1.28 -8.59 -13.01
C LEU A 45 -1.08 -10.11 -13.00
N GLN A 46 -2.13 -10.91 -13.12
CA GLN A 46 -1.99 -12.36 -13.29
C GLN A 46 -1.24 -12.69 -14.59
N VAL A 47 -1.51 -11.97 -15.68
CA VAL A 47 -0.80 -12.17 -16.96
C VAL A 47 0.68 -11.80 -16.84
N VAL A 48 0.98 -10.65 -16.21
CA VAL A 48 2.36 -10.21 -15.97
C VAL A 48 3.11 -11.13 -15.02
N GLY A 49 2.41 -11.76 -14.08
CA GLY A 49 2.98 -12.73 -13.15
C GLY A 49 3.57 -13.97 -13.82
N ASN A 50 3.21 -14.25 -15.08
CA ASN A 50 3.80 -15.34 -15.85
C ASN A 50 5.25 -15.04 -16.29
N ASP A 51 5.68 -13.77 -16.31
CA ASP A 51 7.09 -13.43 -16.53
C ASP A 51 7.86 -13.56 -15.20
N PRO A 52 8.84 -14.46 -15.08
CA PRO A 52 9.61 -14.65 -13.86
C PRO A 52 10.33 -13.38 -13.40
N LYS A 53 10.68 -12.46 -14.30
CA LYS A 53 11.29 -11.18 -13.94
C LYS A 53 10.34 -10.25 -13.21
N GLN A 54 9.03 -10.40 -13.47
CA GLN A 54 7.98 -9.52 -12.96
C GLN A 54 7.11 -10.19 -11.89
N ALA A 55 7.24 -11.51 -11.70
CA ALA A 55 6.43 -12.32 -10.81
C ALA A 55 6.33 -11.76 -9.38
N GLU A 56 7.45 -11.30 -8.81
CA GLU A 56 7.44 -10.75 -7.44
C GLU A 56 6.64 -9.44 -7.35
N GLN A 57 6.81 -8.55 -8.33
CA GLN A 57 6.08 -7.28 -8.36
C GLN A 57 4.60 -7.48 -8.68
N ALA A 58 4.30 -8.41 -9.59
CA ALA A 58 2.94 -8.83 -9.89
C ALA A 58 2.24 -9.39 -8.66
N ALA A 59 2.90 -10.28 -7.91
CA ALA A 59 2.35 -10.85 -6.67
C ALA A 59 2.02 -9.75 -5.64
N ARG A 60 2.93 -8.78 -5.44
CA ARG A 60 2.68 -7.63 -4.55
C ARG A 60 1.48 -6.80 -5.00
N GLY A 61 1.35 -6.56 -6.30
CA GLY A 61 0.21 -5.88 -6.89
C GLY A 61 -1.11 -6.65 -6.68
N VAL A 62 -1.08 -7.97 -6.84
CA VAL A 62 -2.24 -8.84 -6.60
C VAL A 62 -2.71 -8.71 -5.15
N TYR A 63 -1.81 -8.81 -4.18
CA TYR A 63 -2.16 -8.63 -2.77
C TYR A 63 -2.72 -7.24 -2.46
N PHE A 64 -2.20 -6.20 -3.09
CA PHE A 64 -2.68 -4.84 -2.92
C PHE A 64 -4.14 -4.68 -3.40
N TYR A 65 -4.44 -5.07 -4.65
CA TYR A 65 -5.79 -4.93 -5.20
C TYR A 65 -6.78 -5.90 -4.57
N LEU A 66 -6.36 -7.11 -4.23
CA LEU A 66 -7.21 -8.05 -3.49
C LEU A 66 -7.55 -7.48 -2.11
N GLY A 67 -6.57 -6.96 -1.36
CA GLY A 67 -6.80 -6.33 -0.06
C GLY A 67 -7.85 -5.22 -0.13
N ARG A 68 -7.77 -4.36 -1.15
CA ARG A 68 -8.76 -3.28 -1.39
C ARG A 68 -10.15 -3.81 -1.73
N LEU A 69 -10.25 -4.86 -2.52
CA LEU A 69 -11.53 -5.48 -2.84
C LEU A 69 -12.19 -6.08 -1.59
N THR A 70 -11.38 -6.72 -0.73
CA THR A 70 -11.85 -7.34 0.52
C THR A 70 -12.21 -6.33 1.61
N SER A 71 -11.59 -5.14 1.60
CA SER A 71 -11.97 -4.08 2.55
C SER A 71 -13.32 -3.46 2.21
N ARG A 72 -13.79 -3.59 0.96
CA ARG A 72 -15.09 -3.08 0.49
C ARG A 72 -16.23 -4.10 0.51
N GLY A 73 -15.95 -5.38 0.78
CA GLY A 73 -16.99 -6.39 0.84
C GLY A 73 -16.47 -7.83 0.88
N PRO A 74 -17.39 -8.81 0.94
CA PRO A 74 -17.02 -10.23 1.08
C PRO A 74 -16.22 -10.74 -0.12
N VAL A 75 -15.23 -11.60 0.14
CA VAL A 75 -14.37 -12.21 -0.90
C VAL A 75 -15.19 -12.98 -1.93
N SER A 76 -16.30 -13.60 -1.51
CA SER A 76 -17.18 -14.39 -2.39
C SER A 76 -17.74 -13.61 -3.59
N ARG A 77 -17.80 -12.27 -3.51
CA ARG A 77 -18.25 -11.43 -4.63
C ARG A 77 -17.19 -11.27 -5.72
N VAL A 78 -15.91 -11.46 -5.40
CA VAL A 78 -14.78 -11.12 -6.27
C VAL A 78 -14.79 -11.98 -7.54
N GLU A 79 -15.11 -13.26 -7.42
CA GLU A 79 -15.21 -14.16 -8.58
C GLU A 79 -16.28 -13.70 -9.57
N GLY A 80 -17.45 -13.27 -9.07
CA GLY A 80 -18.52 -12.71 -9.91
C GLY A 80 -18.09 -11.43 -10.63
N LEU A 81 -17.34 -10.57 -9.94
CA LEU A 81 -16.79 -9.35 -10.54
C LEU A 81 -15.73 -9.64 -11.61
N ILE A 82 -14.84 -10.61 -11.37
CA ILE A 82 -13.86 -11.05 -12.37
C ILE A 82 -14.57 -11.53 -13.63
N LYS A 83 -15.58 -12.39 -13.50
CA LYS A 83 -16.36 -12.87 -14.65
C LYS A 83 -17.04 -11.72 -15.40
N ALA A 84 -17.61 -10.76 -14.69
CA ALA A 84 -18.27 -9.60 -15.29
C ALA A 84 -17.31 -8.67 -16.05
N GLU A 85 -16.07 -8.52 -15.58
CA GLU A 85 -15.08 -7.66 -16.22
C GLU A 85 -14.22 -8.37 -17.27
N ALA A 86 -14.11 -9.70 -17.21
CA ALA A 86 -13.35 -10.48 -18.19
C ALA A 86 -13.86 -10.29 -19.62
N ALA A 87 -15.18 -10.18 -19.81
CA ALA A 87 -15.77 -9.92 -21.10
C ALA A 87 -15.51 -8.48 -21.63
N LYS A 88 -15.12 -7.56 -20.74
CA LYS A 88 -14.98 -6.12 -21.04
C LYS A 88 -13.52 -5.68 -21.22
N LEU A 89 -12.57 -6.54 -20.90
CA LEU A 89 -11.14 -6.25 -20.98
C LEU A 89 -10.50 -7.05 -22.11
N PRO A 90 -10.62 -6.60 -23.38
CA PRO A 90 -9.98 -7.27 -24.50
C PRO A 90 -8.45 -7.14 -24.39
N PRO A 91 -7.68 -8.06 -25.00
CA PRO A 91 -6.21 -8.07 -24.91
C PRO A 91 -5.56 -6.75 -25.29
N GLN A 92 -6.15 -6.03 -26.25
CA GLN A 92 -5.67 -4.73 -26.73
C GLN A 92 -5.75 -3.64 -25.66
N GLN A 93 -6.67 -3.76 -24.69
CA GLN A 93 -6.80 -2.82 -23.57
C GLN A 93 -5.98 -3.24 -22.35
N ALA A 94 -5.53 -4.50 -22.28
CA ALA A 94 -4.75 -5.03 -21.16
C ALA A 94 -3.45 -4.25 -20.94
N GLN A 95 -2.77 -3.81 -22.02
CA GLN A 95 -1.54 -3.03 -21.91
C GLN A 95 -1.80 -1.64 -21.31
N ALA A 96 -2.85 -0.95 -21.74
CA ALA A 96 -3.22 0.35 -21.21
C ALA A 96 -3.61 0.25 -19.72
N GLU A 97 -4.36 -0.79 -19.37
CA GLU A 97 -4.75 -1.07 -18.00
C GLU A 97 -3.54 -1.41 -17.12
N LEU A 98 -2.60 -2.21 -17.64
CA LEU A 98 -1.35 -2.51 -16.96
C LEU A 98 -0.54 -1.25 -16.66
N GLN A 99 -0.43 -0.32 -17.61
CA GLN A 99 0.27 0.95 -17.38
C GLN A 99 -0.42 1.77 -16.28
N ARG A 100 -1.76 1.84 -16.29
CA ARG A 100 -2.54 2.53 -15.24
C ARG A 100 -2.29 1.93 -13.86
N CYS A 101 -2.47 0.62 -13.73
CA CYS A 101 -2.30 -0.10 -12.46
C CYS A 101 -0.84 -0.08 -11.98
N GLY A 102 0.11 -0.22 -12.91
CA GLY A 102 1.54 -0.13 -12.61
C GLY A 102 1.96 1.25 -12.09
N ALA A 103 1.44 2.33 -12.69
CA ALA A 103 1.68 3.69 -12.21
C ALA A 103 1.12 3.91 -10.79
N GLU A 104 -0.07 3.38 -10.51
CA GLU A 104 -0.65 3.42 -9.17
C GLU A 104 0.19 2.64 -8.15
N LEU A 105 0.56 1.40 -8.46
CA LEU A 105 1.41 0.57 -7.59
C LEU A 105 2.77 1.23 -7.33
N ASN A 106 3.36 1.85 -8.35
CA ASN A 106 4.59 2.59 -8.19
C ASN A 106 4.38 3.77 -7.23
N ASN A 107 3.32 4.56 -7.40
CA ASN A 107 3.00 5.67 -6.51
C ASN A 107 2.85 5.20 -5.04
N ARG A 108 2.08 4.14 -4.81
CA ARG A 108 1.95 3.53 -3.47
C ARG A 108 3.27 3.03 -2.89
N THR A 109 4.13 2.48 -3.74
CA THR A 109 5.48 2.06 -3.32
C THR A 109 6.33 3.25 -2.90
N GLN A 110 6.21 4.40 -3.58
CA GLN A 110 6.92 5.63 -3.22
C GLN A 110 6.44 6.19 -1.88
N GLU A 111 5.12 6.17 -1.62
CA GLU A 111 4.54 6.57 -0.33
C GLU A 111 5.07 5.71 0.84
N LEU A 112 5.33 4.43 0.59
CA LEU A 112 5.81 3.48 1.58
C LEU A 112 7.34 3.43 1.71
N ARG A 113 8.10 3.96 0.73
CA ARG A 113 9.57 3.96 0.71
C ARG A 113 10.23 4.59 1.95
N PRO A 114 9.78 5.74 2.49
CA PRO A 114 10.35 6.29 3.73
C PRO A 114 10.01 5.45 4.97
N ARG A 115 9.00 4.58 4.92
CA ARG A 115 8.56 3.74 6.04
C ARG A 115 9.23 2.36 6.08
N ARG A 116 10.32 2.17 5.34
CA ARG A 116 11.06 0.89 5.30
C ARG A 116 11.57 0.44 6.68
N GLY A 117 11.92 1.38 7.57
CA GLY A 117 12.27 1.08 8.95
C GLY A 117 11.14 0.36 9.70
N ALA A 118 9.92 0.90 9.64
CA ALA A 118 8.74 0.27 10.25
C ALA A 118 8.45 -1.13 9.69
N ARG A 119 8.69 -1.36 8.39
CA ARG A 119 8.53 -2.70 7.79
C ARG A 119 9.59 -3.68 8.29
N GLN A 120 10.82 -3.23 8.52
CA GLN A 120 11.88 -4.05 9.10
C GLN A 120 11.60 -4.39 10.58
N GLU A 121 10.93 -3.50 11.31
CA GLU A 121 10.46 -3.77 12.67
C GLU A 121 9.35 -4.83 12.70
N VAL A 122 8.37 -4.76 11.79
CA VAL A 122 7.35 -5.82 11.65
C VAL A 122 8.00 -7.16 11.31
N GLY A 123 8.98 -7.18 10.41
CA GLY A 123 9.71 -8.41 10.08
C GLY A 123 10.46 -9.03 11.27
N ARG A 124 11.10 -8.19 12.09
CA ARG A 124 11.75 -8.64 13.34
C ARG A 124 10.74 -9.14 14.36
N ALA A 125 9.62 -8.46 14.54
CA ALA A 125 8.55 -8.90 15.43
C ALA A 125 7.99 -10.26 14.98
N GLN A 126 7.86 -10.50 13.68
CA GLN A 126 7.36 -11.77 13.15
C GLN A 126 8.34 -12.95 13.35
N LEU A 127 9.64 -12.70 13.24
CA LEU A 127 10.66 -13.70 13.61
C LEU A 127 10.61 -14.02 15.11
N ALA A 128 10.52 -13.00 15.96
CA ALA A 128 10.43 -13.18 17.41
C ALA A 128 9.17 -13.97 17.82
N MET A 129 8.02 -13.71 17.19
CA MET A 129 6.79 -14.49 17.43
C MET A 129 6.95 -15.96 17.01
N ARG A 130 7.66 -16.22 15.91
CA ARG A 130 7.90 -17.58 15.44
C ARG A 130 8.80 -18.37 16.41
N ASP A 131 9.86 -17.75 16.92
CA ASP A 131 10.76 -18.39 17.89
C ASP A 131 10.04 -18.67 19.22
N TRP A 132 9.20 -17.74 19.69
CA TRP A 132 8.36 -17.96 20.87
C TRP A 132 7.39 -19.13 20.68
N ALA A 133 6.73 -19.22 19.53
CA ALA A 133 5.81 -20.31 19.22
C ALA A 133 6.51 -21.69 19.22
N ILE A 134 7.75 -21.77 18.71
CA ILE A 134 8.55 -23.00 18.75
C ILE A 134 8.91 -23.37 20.19
N ALA A 135 9.38 -22.41 20.99
CA ALA A 135 9.72 -22.65 22.40
C ALA A 135 8.51 -23.11 23.23
N ALA A 136 7.34 -22.52 22.99
CA ALA A 136 6.09 -22.90 23.65
C ALA A 136 5.56 -24.29 23.22
N ALA A 137 5.93 -24.78 22.05
CA ALA A 137 5.62 -26.14 21.61
C ALA A 137 6.55 -27.16 22.28
N CYS A 138 7.85 -26.86 22.41
CA CYS A 138 8.81 -27.74 23.08
C CYS A 138 8.57 -27.87 24.59
N SER A 139 7.95 -26.89 25.26
CA SER A 139 7.67 -26.97 26.70
C SER A 139 6.42 -27.79 27.07
N ARG A 140 5.64 -28.23 26.07
CA ARG A 140 4.47 -29.11 26.26
C ARG A 140 4.73 -30.56 25.86
N ALA A 141 5.91 -30.85 25.29
CA ALA A 141 6.36 -32.19 24.92
C ALA A 141 7.26 -32.76 26.03
#